data_AF-A0A0J1B7Y4-F1
#
_entry.id   AF-A0A0J1B7Y4-F1
#
_cell.length_a   1.000
_cell.length_b   1.000
_cell.length_c   1.000
_cell.angle_alpha   90.00
_cell.angle_beta   90.00
_cell.angle_gamma   90.00
#
_symmetry.space_group_name_H-M   'P 1'
#
loop_
_entity.id
_entity.type
_entity.pdbx_description
1 polymer ?
#
loop_
_entity_poly.entity_id
_entity_poly.type
_entity_poly.pdbx_seq_one_letter_code
_entity_poly.pdbx_strand_id
1 'polypeptide(L)'
;MSRAASEKSPNPFGCLPSASTIPANDLAVWTPVLDAPPDRTAPTDRQTPENPESTPGPQISPTAESLRCQELAEPGQMLKSLQWELNRIQRTVRQTLQSKLQGLVGQSLSSLNENRELASSIQKMLDTHSLRIRCPQCGHASILRVSPRKGMPGGAFVLDHTIDGKRTFHGGSSSVPPIQLTAKPERKATAAAKTQAQPAAAGTPETKVG
;
A
#
# COMPACT_ATOMS: atom_id res chain seq x y z
N MET A 1 16.06 -18.16 -71.02
CA MET A 1 17.25 -17.58 -70.36
C MET A 1 16.83 -17.27 -68.92
N SER A 2 16.99 -18.23 -68.01
CA SER A 2 18.07 -18.28 -66.99
C SER A 2 17.74 -17.38 -65.78
N ARG A 3 17.28 -17.96 -64.65
CA ARG A 3 18.01 -18.16 -63.35
C ARG A 3 18.33 -16.83 -62.64
N ALA A 4 18.15 -16.61 -61.33
CA ALA A 4 18.16 -17.52 -60.19
C ALA A 4 17.47 -16.93 -58.95
N ALA A 5 17.17 -17.82 -58.00
CA ALA A 5 16.79 -17.59 -56.61
C ALA A 5 17.99 -17.17 -55.72
N SER A 6 17.70 -16.70 -54.49
CA SER A 6 18.40 -17.00 -53.20
C SER A 6 18.10 -15.87 -52.20
N GLU A 7 17.19 -16.04 -51.23
CA GLU A 7 17.48 -16.51 -49.86
C GLU A 7 18.72 -15.88 -49.21
N LYS A 8 18.53 -15.09 -48.12
CA LYS A 8 19.05 -15.40 -46.77
C LYS A 8 18.63 -14.36 -45.70
N SER A 9 17.85 -14.81 -44.71
CA SER A 9 17.82 -14.27 -43.34
C SER A 9 19.04 -14.85 -42.58
N PRO A 10 19.64 -14.18 -41.58
CA PRO A 10 19.09 -14.25 -40.22
C PRO A 10 19.33 -13.01 -39.34
N ASN A 11 18.35 -12.73 -38.48
CA ASN A 11 18.57 -12.08 -37.18
C ASN A 11 18.79 -13.19 -36.14
N PRO A 12 19.90 -13.18 -35.39
CA PRO A 12 19.83 -13.67 -34.02
C PRO A 12 20.69 -12.87 -33.04
N PHE A 13 20.09 -12.47 -31.91
CA PHE A 13 20.77 -12.15 -30.65
C PHE A 13 21.69 -10.91 -30.61
N GLY A 14 21.06 -9.74 -30.49
CA GLY A 14 21.67 -8.58 -29.85
C GLY A 14 21.50 -8.64 -28.33
N CYS A 15 22.62 -8.66 -27.63
CA CYS A 15 22.86 -8.71 -26.19
C CYS A 15 21.78 -8.16 -25.24
N LEU A 16 21.44 -8.98 -24.24
CA LEU A 16 20.94 -8.55 -22.93
C LEU A 16 22.12 -8.19 -21.99
N PRO A 17 21.87 -7.41 -20.93
CA PRO A 17 22.82 -6.47 -20.36
C PRO A 17 23.82 -7.06 -19.35
N SER A 18 25.00 -6.46 -19.30
CA SER A 18 25.98 -6.62 -18.23
C SER A 18 25.43 -6.14 -16.89
N ALA A 19 25.63 -6.97 -15.87
CA ALA A 19 25.45 -6.64 -14.47
C ALA A 19 26.27 -5.40 -14.07
N SER A 20 25.65 -4.51 -13.29
CA SER A 20 26.36 -3.53 -12.47
C SER A 20 25.61 -3.34 -11.17
N THR A 21 26.12 -4.06 -10.16
CA THR A 21 26.41 -3.58 -8.81
C THR A 21 25.35 -2.70 -8.16
N ILE A 22 24.53 -3.34 -7.32
CA ILE A 22 23.74 -2.68 -6.27
C ILE A 22 24.73 -2.30 -5.15
N PRO A 23 24.94 -1.02 -4.80
CA PRO A 23 25.55 -0.70 -3.52
C PRO A 23 24.54 -0.97 -2.40
N ALA A 24 24.95 -1.81 -1.46
CA ALA A 24 24.32 -1.96 -0.15
C ALA A 24 24.77 -0.80 0.75
N ASN A 25 23.81 0.03 1.16
CA ASN A 25 23.75 0.94 2.32
C ASN A 25 22.69 1.98 1.95
N ASP A 26 21.69 2.30 2.77
CA ASP A 26 21.87 2.79 4.12
C ASP A 26 20.55 2.54 4.88
N LEU A 27 20.62 1.77 5.97
CA LEU A 27 19.52 1.66 6.93
C LEU A 27 19.46 2.97 7.71
N ALA A 28 18.86 3.99 7.10
CA ALA A 28 18.49 5.21 7.79
C ALA A 28 17.42 4.87 8.83
N VAL A 29 17.87 4.69 10.06
CA VAL A 29 17.08 4.62 11.29
C VAL A 29 16.12 5.80 11.30
N TRP A 30 14.84 5.53 11.12
CA TRP A 30 13.78 6.52 11.27
C TRP A 30 13.58 6.76 12.76
N THR A 31 14.24 7.78 13.30
CA THR A 31 13.94 8.29 14.64
C THR A 31 12.68 9.16 14.55
N PRO A 32 11.62 8.88 15.33
CA PRO A 32 10.53 9.82 15.48
C PRO A 32 11.02 11.02 16.30
N VAL A 33 11.09 12.19 15.67
CA VAL A 33 11.15 13.48 16.37
C VAL A 33 9.85 13.61 17.16
N LEU A 34 9.92 13.47 18.48
CA LEU A 34 8.87 13.91 19.39
C LEU A 34 8.87 15.44 19.38
N ASP A 35 7.78 16.03 18.89
CA ASP A 35 7.46 17.43 19.12
C ASP A 35 7.38 17.70 20.62
N ALA A 36 8.25 18.58 21.10
CA ALA A 36 8.24 19.09 22.46
C ALA A 36 7.04 20.05 22.64
N PRO A 37 6.28 19.97 23.75
CA PRO A 37 5.22 20.91 24.05
C PRO A 37 5.78 22.30 24.42
N PRO A 38 5.08 23.40 24.08
CA PRO A 38 5.57 24.74 24.37
C PRO A 38 5.49 25.11 25.85
N ASP A 39 6.54 25.84 26.24
CA ASP A 39 6.84 26.53 27.48
C ASP A 39 5.60 27.18 28.16
N ARG A 40 5.29 26.73 29.38
CA ARG A 40 4.39 27.44 30.31
C ARG A 40 5.23 28.07 31.39
N THR A 41 5.53 29.35 31.22
CA THR A 41 6.08 30.20 32.28
C THR A 41 4.93 30.79 33.10
N ALA A 42 4.84 30.41 34.37
CA ALA A 42 4.10 31.14 35.40
C ALA A 42 4.96 31.17 36.68
N PRO A 43 5.23 32.35 37.26
CA PRO A 43 6.11 32.47 38.41
C PRO A 43 5.41 32.14 39.74
N THR A 44 6.18 31.39 40.53
CA THR A 44 6.07 31.05 41.94
C THR A 44 5.79 32.23 42.85
N ASP A 45 4.87 32.06 43.79
CA ASP A 45 4.89 32.79 45.06
C ASP A 45 4.86 31.83 46.26
N ARG A 46 5.60 32.25 47.27
CA ARG A 46 6.06 31.53 48.48
C ARG A 46 4.93 31.02 49.39
N GLN A 47 5.15 29.88 50.05
CA GLN A 47 5.29 29.76 51.52
C GLN A 47 5.43 28.29 51.99
N THR A 48 6.58 27.99 52.61
CA THR A 48 6.79 26.98 53.69
C THR A 48 6.42 27.69 55.01
N PRO A 49 6.00 27.05 56.13
CA PRO A 49 6.33 25.72 56.68
C PRO A 49 5.05 24.91 57.03
N GLU A 50 5.02 23.69 57.58
CA GLU A 50 5.65 23.10 58.76
C GLU A 50 5.22 21.61 58.86
N ASN A 51 6.12 20.78 59.38
CA ASN A 51 5.93 19.35 59.71
C ASN A 51 5.29 19.26 61.12
N PRO A 52 4.46 18.26 61.47
CA PRO A 52 5.03 17.01 62.01
C PRO A 52 4.18 15.71 61.86
N GLU A 53 4.87 14.59 62.12
CA GLU A 53 4.39 13.40 62.83
C GLU A 53 3.61 12.29 62.09
N SER A 54 4.36 11.22 61.81
CA SER A 54 4.10 9.82 62.19
C SER A 54 2.66 9.27 62.09
N THR A 55 2.43 8.41 61.10
CA THR A 55 1.62 7.19 61.28
C THR A 55 2.14 6.09 60.33
N PRO A 56 2.71 4.98 60.82
CA PRO A 56 2.98 3.81 59.99
C PRO A 56 1.68 3.01 59.83
N GLY A 57 0.91 3.36 58.80
CA GLY A 57 -0.22 2.57 58.31
C GLY A 57 0.26 1.33 57.53
N PRO A 58 -0.55 0.26 57.48
CA PRO A 58 -0.06 -1.10 57.27
C PRO A 58 0.57 -1.28 55.89
N GLN A 59 1.74 -1.91 55.88
CA GLN A 59 2.35 -2.47 54.69
C GLN A 59 1.41 -3.53 54.12
N ILE A 60 0.56 -3.11 53.18
CA ILE A 60 -0.08 -4.04 52.25
C ILE A 60 1.04 -4.43 51.29
N SER A 61 1.79 -5.45 51.68
CA SER A 61 2.63 -6.20 50.77
C SER A 61 1.83 -6.42 49.49
N PRO A 62 2.32 -6.05 48.29
CA PRO A 62 1.69 -6.52 47.08
C PRO A 62 1.79 -8.04 47.12
N THR A 63 0.68 -8.68 47.48
CA THR A 63 0.54 -10.12 47.55
C THR A 63 1.08 -10.67 46.24
N ALA A 64 2.01 -11.62 46.32
CA ALA A 64 2.63 -12.30 45.19
C ALA A 64 1.61 -13.03 44.27
N GLU A 65 0.31 -12.90 44.54
CA GLU A 65 -0.81 -13.33 43.71
C GLU A 65 -1.11 -12.37 42.55
N SER A 66 -0.77 -11.08 42.65
CA SER A 66 -1.05 -10.13 41.55
C SER A 66 -0.16 -10.32 40.32
N LEU A 67 0.89 -11.14 40.42
CA LEU A 67 1.77 -11.51 39.32
C LEU A 67 1.30 -12.76 38.55
N ARG A 68 0.24 -13.45 39.00
CA ARG A 68 -0.21 -14.72 38.38
C ARG A 68 -1.37 -14.61 37.38
N CYS A 69 -1.96 -13.43 37.21
CA CYS A 69 -3.01 -13.24 36.20
C CYS A 69 -2.50 -12.88 34.80
N GLN A 70 -1.18 -12.86 34.56
CA GLN A 70 -0.63 -12.44 33.26
C GLN A 70 -0.36 -13.58 32.27
N GLU A 71 -0.56 -14.86 32.62
CA GLU A 71 0.03 -15.96 31.82
C GLU A 71 -0.92 -16.75 30.92
N LEU A 72 -2.19 -16.38 30.79
CA LEU A 72 -3.10 -16.98 29.81
C LEU A 72 -3.90 -15.90 29.12
N ALA A 73 -3.23 -14.99 28.42
CA ALA A 73 -3.88 -14.34 27.30
C ALA A 73 -4.25 -15.45 26.31
N GLU A 74 -5.48 -15.95 26.44
CA GLU A 74 -6.09 -16.92 25.53
C GLU A 74 -5.67 -16.58 24.09
N PRO A 75 -5.25 -17.54 23.26
CA PRO A 75 -4.74 -17.25 21.92
C PRO A 75 -5.67 -16.35 21.10
N GLY A 76 -6.99 -16.41 21.37
CA GLY A 76 -7.98 -15.50 20.80
C GLY A 76 -7.82 -14.02 21.21
N GLN A 77 -7.41 -13.72 22.44
CA GLN A 77 -7.11 -12.36 22.90
C GLN A 77 -5.83 -11.81 22.25
N MET A 78 -4.79 -12.65 22.13
CA MET A 78 -3.55 -12.28 21.43
C MET A 78 -3.83 -11.94 19.96
N LEU A 79 -4.59 -12.78 19.25
CA LEU A 79 -4.97 -12.52 17.85
C LEU A 79 -5.80 -11.24 17.70
N LYS A 80 -6.71 -10.96 18.64
CA LYS A 80 -7.48 -9.70 18.64
C LYS A 80 -6.56 -8.47 18.81
N SER A 81 -5.56 -8.55 19.70
CA SER A 81 -4.57 -7.48 19.88
C SER A 81 -3.78 -7.24 18.60
N LEU A 82 -3.26 -8.32 18.00
CA LEU A 82 -2.53 -8.24 16.73
C LEU A 82 -3.38 -7.65 15.61
N GLN A 83 -4.65 -8.04 15.50
CA GLN A 83 -5.57 -7.48 14.52
C GLN A 83 -5.80 -5.97 14.73
N TRP A 84 -5.91 -5.53 15.98
CA TRP A 84 -6.01 -4.12 16.34
C TRP A 84 -4.76 -3.33 15.97
N GLU A 85 -3.58 -3.88 16.28
CA GLU A 85 -2.29 -3.28 15.93
C GLU A 85 -2.12 -3.16 14.41
N LEU A 86 -2.45 -4.22 13.66
CA LEU A 86 -2.41 -4.19 12.20
C LEU A 86 -3.34 -3.12 11.63
N ASN A 87 -4.58 -3.01 12.13
CA ASN A 87 -5.52 -1.98 11.70
C ASN A 87 -5.00 -0.57 12.00
N ARG A 88 -4.36 -0.37 13.17
CA ARG A 88 -3.73 0.90 13.54
C ARG A 88 -2.60 1.25 12.58
N ILE A 89 -1.70 0.30 12.31
CA ILE A 89 -0.56 0.49 11.40
C ILE A 89 -1.05 0.84 9.99
N GLN A 90 -2.00 0.07 9.45
CA GLN A 90 -2.56 0.32 8.12
C GLN A 90 -3.22 1.70 8.01
N ARG A 91 -3.92 2.13 9.07
CA ARG A 91 -4.52 3.47 9.13
C ARG A 91 -3.44 4.55 9.12
N THR A 92 -2.40 4.41 9.94
CA THR A 92 -1.28 5.36 9.98
C THR A 92 -0.58 5.44 8.62
N VAL A 93 -0.27 4.31 7.99
CA VAL A 93 0.35 4.28 6.66
C VAL A 93 -0.51 5.02 5.64
N ARG A 94 -1.82 4.74 5.58
CA ARG A 94 -2.74 5.41 4.66
C ARG A 94 -2.76 6.93 4.89
N GLN A 95 -2.85 7.38 6.15
CA GLN A 95 -2.91 8.80 6.49
C GLN A 95 -1.61 9.53 6.15
N THR A 96 -0.46 8.91 6.44
CA THR A 96 0.86 9.46 6.10
C THR A 96 1.02 9.58 4.59
N LEU A 97 0.69 8.53 3.82
CA LEU A 97 0.76 8.56 2.36
C LEU A 97 -0.17 9.64 1.78
N GLN A 98 -1.41 9.72 2.28
CA GLN A 98 -2.37 10.75 1.87
C GLN A 98 -1.80 12.16 2.10
N SER A 99 -1.24 12.43 3.28
CA SER A 99 -0.67 13.74 3.63
C SER A 99 0.53 14.09 2.73
N LYS A 100 1.46 13.17 2.54
CA LYS A 100 2.66 13.40 1.71
C LYS A 100 2.31 13.58 0.23
N LEU A 101 1.40 12.78 -0.31
CA LEU A 101 0.94 12.91 -1.69
C LEU A 101 0.14 14.18 -1.92
N GLN A 102 -0.58 14.68 -0.91
CA GLN A 102 -1.29 15.95 -1.01
C GLN A 102 -0.34 17.12 -1.28
N GLY A 103 0.90 17.07 -0.79
CA GLY A 103 1.92 18.09 -1.06
C GLY A 103 2.37 18.17 -2.53
N LEU A 104 2.12 17.13 -3.33
CA LEU A 104 2.43 17.10 -4.76
C LEU A 104 1.30 17.69 -5.62
N VAL A 105 0.11 17.90 -5.06
CA VAL A 105 -1.06 18.40 -5.80
C VAL A 105 -0.77 19.80 -6.34
N GLY A 106 -1.11 20.01 -7.61
CA GLY A 106 -0.84 21.27 -8.31
C GLY A 106 0.58 21.41 -8.87
N GLN A 107 1.50 20.51 -8.53
CA GLN A 107 2.84 20.50 -9.11
C GLN A 107 2.84 19.87 -10.52
N SER A 108 3.80 20.29 -11.33
CA SER A 108 4.11 19.70 -12.64
C SER A 108 5.59 19.85 -12.91
N LEU A 109 6.23 18.82 -13.45
CA LEU A 109 7.62 18.88 -13.89
C LEU A 109 7.69 19.38 -15.34
N SER A 110 8.87 19.84 -15.76
CA SER A 110 9.09 20.50 -17.04
C SER A 110 9.05 19.54 -18.23
N SER A 111 9.44 18.27 -18.02
CA SER A 111 9.42 17.26 -19.06
C SER A 111 8.31 16.21 -18.88
N LEU A 112 7.79 15.73 -20.02
CA LEU A 112 6.84 14.62 -20.06
C LEU A 112 7.43 13.32 -19.49
N ASN A 113 8.74 13.10 -19.65
CA ASN A 113 9.38 11.89 -19.13
C ASN A 113 9.41 11.90 -17.60
N GLU A 114 9.81 13.02 -16.98
CA GLU A 114 9.82 13.17 -15.53
C GLU A 114 8.40 13.04 -14.94
N ASN A 115 7.39 13.66 -15.56
CA ASN A 115 6.01 13.53 -15.10
C ASN A 115 5.49 12.08 -15.19
N ARG A 116 5.87 11.33 -16.23
CA ARG A 116 5.56 9.89 -16.34
C ARG A 116 6.24 9.08 -15.25
N GLU A 117 7.50 9.38 -14.97
CA GLU A 117 8.28 8.69 -13.96
C GLU A 117 7.76 8.97 -12.55
N LEU A 118 7.36 10.22 -12.28
CA LEU A 118 6.67 10.63 -11.07
C LEU A 118 5.35 9.85 -10.89
N ALA A 119 4.49 9.85 -11.91
CA ALA A 119 3.22 9.13 -11.85
C ALA A 119 3.42 7.62 -11.66
N SER A 120 4.39 7.03 -12.35
CA SER A 120 4.76 5.61 -12.22
C SER A 120 5.25 5.27 -10.81
N SER A 121 6.12 6.10 -10.24
CA SER A 121 6.64 5.93 -8.89
C SER A 121 5.54 6.02 -7.83
N ILE A 122 4.63 6.99 -7.95
CA ILE A 122 3.45 7.10 -7.09
C ILE A 122 2.60 5.82 -7.19
N GLN A 123 2.33 5.32 -8.40
CA GLN A 123 1.51 4.13 -8.58
C GLN A 123 2.17 2.87 -8.01
N LYS A 124 3.48 2.69 -8.22
CA LYS A 124 4.24 1.56 -7.63
C LYS A 124 4.14 1.58 -6.10
N MET A 125 4.34 2.74 -5.48
CA MET A 125 4.22 2.91 -4.03
C MET A 125 2.81 2.58 -3.54
N LEU A 126 1.76 3.05 -4.23
CA LEU A 126 0.37 2.76 -3.86
C LEU A 126 0.02 1.28 -4.02
N ASP A 127 0.54 0.61 -5.06
CA ASP A 127 0.30 -0.81 -5.30
C ASP A 127 0.92 -1.70 -4.20
N THR A 128 2.08 -1.32 -3.62
CA THR A 128 2.69 -2.01 -2.47
C THR A 128 1.78 -2.01 -1.23
N HIS A 129 1.03 -0.93 -1.02
CA HIS A 129 0.12 -0.79 0.12
C HIS A 129 -1.33 -1.18 -0.20
N SER A 130 -1.60 -1.78 -1.35
CA SER A 130 -2.96 -2.11 -1.81
C SER A 130 -3.90 -0.91 -1.80
N LEU A 131 -3.40 0.26 -2.23
CA LEU A 131 -4.15 1.50 -2.35
C LEU A 131 -4.30 1.90 -3.82
N ARG A 132 -5.33 2.70 -4.10
CA ARG A 132 -5.63 3.31 -5.40
C ARG A 132 -6.02 4.77 -5.21
N ILE A 133 -5.98 5.55 -6.28
CA ILE A 133 -6.46 6.94 -6.25
C ILE A 133 -7.95 6.92 -6.58
N ARG A 134 -8.78 7.53 -5.74
CA ARG A 134 -10.19 7.74 -6.00
C ARG A 134 -10.34 8.87 -7.02
N CYS A 135 -11.00 8.57 -8.12
CA CYS A 135 -11.28 9.58 -9.14
C CYS A 135 -12.30 10.60 -8.62
N PRO A 136 -12.05 11.92 -8.70
CA PRO A 136 -13.00 12.93 -8.24
C PRO A 136 -14.25 13.03 -9.12
N GLN A 137 -14.18 12.61 -10.39
CA GLN A 137 -15.31 12.69 -11.32
C GLN A 137 -16.29 11.52 -11.17
N CYS A 138 -15.80 10.28 -11.02
CA CYS A 138 -16.66 9.10 -10.95
C CYS A 138 -16.60 8.35 -9.61
N GLY A 139 -15.74 8.75 -8.68
CA GLY A 139 -15.59 8.09 -7.37
C GLY A 139 -14.92 6.71 -7.39
N HIS A 140 -14.58 6.17 -8.56
CA HIS A 140 -13.98 4.84 -8.72
C HIS A 140 -12.48 4.83 -8.43
N ALA A 141 -11.96 3.66 -8.04
CA ALA A 141 -10.53 3.43 -7.91
C ALA A 141 -9.84 3.51 -9.28
N SER A 142 -8.78 4.31 -9.35
CA SER A 142 -8.11 4.69 -10.59
C SER A 142 -6.58 4.68 -10.45
N ILE A 143 -5.92 4.66 -11.61
CA ILE A 143 -4.47 4.66 -11.80
C ILE A 143 -4.08 6.00 -12.41
N LEU A 144 -3.17 6.73 -11.78
CA LEU A 144 -2.60 7.95 -12.33
C LEU A 144 -1.65 7.62 -13.48
N ARG A 145 -1.85 8.28 -14.61
CA ARG A 145 -1.02 8.19 -15.80
C ARG A 145 -0.76 9.57 -16.37
N VAL A 146 0.28 9.70 -17.18
CA VAL A 146 0.56 10.92 -17.94
C VAL A 146 0.47 10.63 -19.42
N SER A 147 -0.43 11.33 -20.11
CA SER A 147 -0.68 11.19 -21.54
C SER A 147 -0.15 12.41 -22.30
N PRO A 148 0.56 12.22 -23.43
CA PRO A 148 0.99 13.35 -24.26
C PRO A 148 -0.23 14.07 -24.85
N ARG A 149 -0.23 15.41 -24.80
CA ARG A 149 -1.26 16.23 -25.45
C ARG A 149 -0.61 17.39 -26.20
N LYS A 150 -1.19 17.75 -27.36
CA LYS A 150 -0.78 18.93 -28.12
C LYS A 150 -0.95 20.18 -27.25
N GLY A 151 0.07 21.03 -27.20
CA GLY A 151 0.08 22.25 -26.39
C GLY A 151 0.46 22.07 -24.92
N MET A 152 0.80 20.86 -24.46
CA MET A 152 1.28 20.61 -23.09
C MET A 152 2.60 19.82 -23.13
N PRO A 153 3.78 20.49 -23.03
CA PRO A 153 5.07 19.82 -23.13
C PRO A 153 5.31 18.81 -22.00
N GLY A 154 4.74 19.05 -20.81
CA GLY A 154 4.79 18.13 -19.67
C GLY A 154 3.78 16.98 -19.71
N GLY A 155 2.87 16.97 -20.70
CA GLY A 155 1.76 16.02 -20.77
C GLY A 155 0.59 16.36 -19.85
N ALA A 156 -0.46 15.54 -19.91
CA ALA A 156 -1.67 15.66 -19.11
C ALA A 156 -1.74 14.52 -18.08
N PHE A 157 -1.98 14.84 -16.82
CA PHE A 157 -2.30 13.87 -15.79
C PHE A 157 -3.73 13.36 -15.97
N VAL A 158 -3.87 12.06 -16.10
CA VAL A 158 -5.13 11.36 -16.39
C VAL A 158 -5.31 10.22 -15.40
N LEU A 159 -6.54 10.04 -14.93
CA LEU A 159 -6.94 8.94 -14.07
C LEU A 159 -7.62 7.87 -14.91
N ASP A 160 -6.92 6.74 -15.09
CA ASP A 160 -7.38 5.56 -15.82
C ASP A 160 -8.11 4.61 -14.85
N HIS A 161 -9.37 4.32 -15.13
CA HIS A 161 -10.15 3.34 -14.38
C HIS A 161 -10.97 2.47 -15.32
N THR A 162 -11.33 1.29 -14.84
CA THR A 162 -12.18 0.35 -15.56
C THR A 162 -13.56 0.33 -14.90
N ILE A 163 -14.59 0.79 -15.62
CA ILE A 163 -15.99 0.74 -15.19
C ILE A 163 -16.71 -0.22 -16.14
N ASP A 164 -17.41 -1.22 -15.60
CA ASP A 164 -18.19 -2.19 -16.38
C ASP A 164 -17.42 -2.85 -17.53
N GLY A 165 -16.13 -3.15 -17.31
CA GLY A 165 -15.24 -3.76 -18.30
C GLY A 165 -14.69 -2.80 -19.36
N LYS A 166 -15.09 -1.53 -19.34
CA LYS A 166 -14.58 -0.49 -20.26
C LYS A 166 -13.57 0.39 -19.56
N ARG A 167 -12.47 0.70 -20.25
CA ARG A 167 -11.45 1.65 -19.77
C ARG A 167 -11.90 3.08 -20.08
N THR A 168 -11.97 3.90 -19.05
CA THR A 168 -12.35 5.31 -19.13
C THR A 168 -11.27 6.17 -18.50
N PHE A 169 -11.18 7.41 -19.00
CA PHE A 169 -10.13 8.35 -18.64
C PHE A 169 -10.77 9.65 -18.15
N HIS A 170 -10.47 10.02 -16.90
CA HIS A 170 -10.94 11.27 -16.30
C HIS A 170 -9.77 12.21 -15.99
N GLY A 171 -10.02 13.52 -16.06
CA GLY A 171 -9.02 14.56 -15.86
C GLY A 171 -8.36 15.04 -17.16
N GLY A 172 -7.05 15.27 -17.13
CA GLY A 172 -6.30 15.88 -18.24
C GLY A 172 -5.67 17.23 -17.91
N SER A 173 -5.45 17.54 -16.63
CA SER A 173 -4.73 18.74 -16.18
C SER A 173 -3.22 18.63 -16.46
N SER A 174 -2.56 19.77 -16.66
CA SER A 174 -1.09 19.84 -16.76
C SER A 174 -0.39 19.57 -15.42
N SER A 175 -1.11 19.71 -14.31
CA SER A 175 -0.63 19.49 -12.94
C SER A 175 -1.27 18.28 -12.27
N VAL A 176 -0.62 17.79 -11.22
CA VAL A 176 -1.09 16.66 -10.41
C VAL A 176 -2.48 16.96 -9.82
N PRO A 177 -3.50 16.13 -10.09
CA PRO A 177 -4.86 16.36 -9.61
C PRO A 177 -4.97 16.09 -8.09
N PRO A 178 -6.04 16.54 -7.43
CA PRO A 178 -6.30 16.19 -6.04
C PRO A 178 -6.27 14.67 -5.82
N ILE A 179 -5.44 14.22 -4.87
CA ILE A 179 -5.25 12.81 -4.58
C ILE A 179 -6.13 12.43 -3.40
N GLN A 180 -7.02 11.47 -3.57
CA GLN A 180 -7.73 10.81 -2.47
C GLN A 180 -7.44 9.32 -2.53
N LEU A 181 -7.00 8.71 -1.43
CA LEU A 181 -6.67 7.28 -1.42
C LEU A 181 -7.89 6.43 -1.07
N THR A 182 -8.10 5.37 -1.86
CA THR A 182 -9.10 4.33 -1.62
C THR A 182 -8.41 2.96 -1.56
N ALA A 183 -9.04 1.98 -0.91
CA ALA A 183 -8.57 0.60 -0.96
C ALA A 183 -8.60 0.08 -2.40
N LYS A 184 -7.64 -0.77 -2.74
CA LYS A 184 -7.63 -1.49 -4.01
C LYS A 184 -8.82 -2.46 -4.02
N PRO A 185 -9.72 -2.38 -5.00
CA PRO A 185 -10.81 -3.33 -5.10
C PRO A 185 -10.22 -4.74 -5.25
N GLU A 186 -10.76 -5.69 -4.49
CA GLU A 186 -10.38 -7.08 -4.63
C GLU A 186 -10.62 -7.52 -6.07
N ARG A 187 -9.62 -8.14 -6.68
CA ARG A 187 -9.84 -8.78 -7.97
C ARG A 187 -10.85 -9.88 -7.72
N LYS A 188 -12.07 -9.76 -8.27
CA LYS A 188 -12.95 -10.92 -8.42
C LYS A 188 -12.11 -11.96 -9.17
N ALA A 189 -11.67 -13.00 -8.47
CA ALA A 189 -11.11 -14.16 -9.12
C ALA A 189 -12.19 -14.62 -10.08
N THR A 190 -11.94 -14.51 -11.37
CA THR A 190 -12.77 -15.14 -12.39
C THR A 190 -12.87 -16.60 -11.98
N ALA A 191 -14.05 -16.99 -11.50
CA ALA A 191 -14.45 -18.37 -11.31
C ALA A 191 -14.50 -19.03 -12.69
N ALA A 192 -13.33 -19.33 -13.23
CA ALA A 192 -13.09 -20.32 -14.25
C ALA A 192 -12.40 -21.51 -13.56
N ALA A 193 -12.93 -21.93 -12.42
CA ALA A 193 -12.75 -23.28 -11.94
C ALA A 193 -13.61 -24.15 -12.86
N LYS A 194 -12.97 -24.62 -13.93
CA LYS A 194 -13.44 -25.70 -14.79
C LYS A 194 -14.03 -26.78 -13.89
N THR A 195 -15.34 -27.00 -14.04
CA THR A 195 -16.12 -28.11 -13.49
C THR A 195 -15.24 -29.34 -13.32
N GLN A 196 -15.01 -29.73 -12.07
CA GLN A 196 -14.48 -31.05 -11.73
C GLN A 196 -15.35 -32.09 -12.45
N ALA A 197 -14.75 -32.81 -13.39
CA ALA A 197 -15.31 -34.04 -13.90
C ALA A 197 -15.51 -34.98 -12.69
N GLN A 198 -16.76 -35.35 -12.45
CA GLN A 198 -17.12 -36.39 -11.49
C GLN A 198 -16.43 -37.71 -11.90
N PRO A 199 -15.90 -38.50 -10.95
CA PRO A 199 -15.52 -39.87 -11.23
C PRO A 199 -16.79 -40.70 -11.42
N ALA A 200 -16.96 -41.28 -12.62
CA ALA A 200 -18.02 -42.25 -12.88
C ALA A 200 -17.78 -43.50 -12.03
N ALA A 201 -18.73 -43.77 -11.13
CA ALA A 201 -18.77 -44.96 -10.30
C ALA A 201 -19.17 -46.21 -11.11
N ALA A 202 -18.60 -47.33 -10.68
CA ALA A 202 -18.84 -48.73 -11.01
C ALA A 202 -20.20 -49.09 -11.62
N GLY A 203 -20.16 -49.79 -12.76
CA GLY A 203 -21.24 -50.60 -13.29
C GLY A 203 -20.73 -52.01 -13.58
N THR A 204 -21.18 -52.98 -12.78
CA THR A 204 -20.94 -54.41 -12.90
C THR A 204 -21.65 -54.98 -14.14
N PRO A 205 -21.02 -55.80 -15.01
CA PRO A 205 -21.77 -56.55 -16.01
C PRO A 205 -22.33 -57.84 -15.39
N GLU A 206 -23.66 -57.93 -15.34
CA GLU A 206 -24.39 -59.17 -15.05
C GLU A 206 -24.15 -60.23 -16.15
N THR A 207 -23.69 -61.39 -15.71
CA THR A 207 -23.63 -62.63 -16.49
C THR A 207 -25.05 -63.18 -16.67
N LYS A 208 -25.57 -63.18 -17.90
CA LYS A 208 -26.82 -63.88 -18.23
C LYS A 208 -26.49 -65.22 -18.89
N VAL A 209 -26.81 -66.29 -18.16
CA VAL A 209 -26.81 -67.69 -18.62
C VAL A 209 -28.00 -67.89 -19.57
N GLY A 210 -27.74 -68.54 -20.70
CA GLY A 210 -28.71 -69.01 -21.68
C GLY A 210 -28.02 -69.89 -22.71
#